data_AF-A0A954U7L9-F1
#
_entry.id   AF-A0A954U7L9-F1
#
_cell.length_a   1.000
_cell.length_b   1.000
_cell.length_c   1.000
_cell.angle_alpha   90.00
_cell.angle_beta   90.00
_cell.angle_gamma   90.00
#
_symmetry.space_group_name_H-M   'P 1'
#
loop_
_entity.id
_entity.type
_entity.pdbx_description
1 polymer ?
#
loop_
_entity_poly.entity_id
_entity_poly.type
_entity_poly.pdbx_seq_one_letter_code
_entity_poly.pdbx_strand_id
1 'polypeptide(L)'
;DYEWALSGAREEGLEMGLAKGREAGRVEGREEGREQGFLAGRIQTLQEILGVTVTTEDELLAQSRDELTTTLADLQQRLRDRAN
;
A
#
# COMPACT_ATOMS: atom_id res chain seq x y z
N ASP A 1 -31.01 -38.41 -5.25
CA ASP A 1 -30.20 -37.87 -4.14
C ASP A 1 -28.77 -37.43 -4.50
N TYR A 2 -28.22 -37.82 -5.66
CA TYR A 2 -26.87 -37.39 -6.07
C TYR A 2 -26.80 -35.96 -6.63
N GLU A 3 -27.84 -35.54 -7.34
CA GLU A 3 -27.99 -34.19 -7.94
C GLU A 3 -28.01 -33.07 -6.89
N TRP A 4 -28.68 -33.30 -5.76
CA TRP A 4 -28.80 -32.33 -4.67
C TRP A 4 -27.45 -32.08 -3.98
N ALA A 5 -26.69 -33.14 -3.72
CA ALA A 5 -25.35 -33.04 -3.13
C ALA A 5 -24.35 -32.33 -4.05
N LEU A 6 -24.44 -32.56 -5.37
CA LEU A 6 -23.57 -31.92 -6.35
C LEU A 6 -23.90 -30.42 -6.54
N SER A 7 -25.19 -30.08 -6.51
CA SER A 7 -25.66 -28.69 -6.56
C SER A 7 -25.21 -27.89 -5.32
N GLY A 8 -25.38 -28.45 -4.12
CA GLY A 8 -24.95 -27.82 -2.88
C GLY A 8 -23.45 -27.58 -2.82
N ALA A 9 -22.64 -28.57 -3.19
CA ALA A 9 -21.18 -28.43 -3.21
C ALA A 9 -20.68 -27.37 -4.21
N ARG A 10 -21.38 -27.21 -5.35
CA ARG A 10 -21.05 -26.19 -6.36
C ARG A 10 -21.43 -24.78 -5.89
N GLU A 11 -22.58 -24.64 -5.24
CA GLU A 11 -23.06 -23.37 -4.68
C GLU A 11 -22.16 -22.90 -3.52
N GLU A 12 -21.84 -23.79 -2.58
CA GLU A 12 -20.90 -23.52 -1.48
C GLU A 12 -19.50 -23.17 -2.01
N GLY A 13 -19.02 -23.85 -3.05
CA GLY A 13 -17.73 -23.56 -3.69
C GLY A 13 -17.66 -22.17 -4.32
N LEU A 14 -18.75 -21.74 -4.97
CA LEU A 14 -18.88 -20.40 -5.54
C LEU A 14 -18.95 -19.32 -4.45
N GLU A 15 -19.74 -19.55 -3.40
CA GLU A 15 -19.89 -18.63 -2.29
C GLU A 15 -18.56 -18.44 -1.54
N MET A 16 -17.85 -19.54 -1.25
CA MET A 16 -16.51 -19.48 -0.67
C MET A 16 -15.50 -18.75 -1.56
N GLY A 17 -15.54 -18.98 -2.88
CA GLY A 17 -14.66 -18.31 -3.83
C GLY A 17 -14.88 -16.79 -3.85
N LEU A 18 -16.14 -16.35 -3.87
CA LEU A 18 -16.50 -14.93 -3.84
C LEU A 18 -16.14 -14.27 -2.51
N ALA A 19 -16.39 -14.95 -1.39
CA ALA A 19 -16.04 -14.47 -0.06
C ALA A 19 -14.53 -14.26 0.07
N LYS A 20 -13.73 -15.27 -0.30
CA LYS A 20 -12.26 -15.20 -0.29
C LYS A 20 -11.73 -14.11 -1.21
N GLY A 21 -12.30 -13.96 -2.41
CA GLY A 21 -11.89 -12.91 -3.35
C GLY A 21 -12.12 -11.49 -2.82
N ARG A 22 -13.28 -11.24 -2.18
CA ARG A 22 -13.55 -9.94 -1.55
C ARG A 22 -12.67 -9.66 -0.35
N GLU A 23 -12.45 -10.67 0.48
CA GLU A 23 -11.60 -10.54 1.66
C GLU A 23 -10.15 -10.23 1.26
N ALA A 24 -9.60 -11.00 0.31
CA ALA A 24 -8.26 -10.76 -0.22
C ALA A 24 -8.12 -9.35 -0.79
N GLY A 25 -9.04 -8.90 -1.65
CA GLY A 25 -8.98 -7.54 -2.21
C GLY A 25 -9.12 -6.42 -1.17
N ARG A 26 -9.89 -6.64 -0.09
CA ARG A 26 -9.97 -5.69 1.02
C ARG A 26 -8.69 -5.63 1.86
N VAL A 27 -8.03 -6.77 2.05
CA VAL A 27 -6.77 -6.84 2.80
C VAL A 27 -5.66 -6.18 2.00
N GLU A 28 -5.51 -6.55 0.73
CA GLU A 28 -4.49 -6.01 -0.18
C GLU A 28 -4.62 -4.49 -0.32
N GLY A 29 -5.80 -3.97 -0.66
CA GLY A 29 -5.98 -2.51 -0.80
C GLY A 29 -5.78 -1.73 0.51
N ARG A 30 -5.97 -2.37 1.67
CA ARG A 30 -5.71 -1.75 2.98
C ARG A 30 -4.22 -1.77 3.34
N GLU A 31 -3.50 -2.82 2.97
CA GLU A 31 -2.05 -2.89 3.17
C GLU A 31 -1.34 -1.91 2.24
N GLU A 32 -1.70 -1.88 0.96
CA GLU A 32 -1.14 -0.92 -0.01
C GLU A 32 -1.36 0.53 0.42
N GLY A 33 -2.58 0.88 0.84
CA GLY A 33 -2.88 2.24 1.32
C GLY A 33 -2.10 2.64 2.58
N ARG A 34 -1.86 1.68 3.49
CA ARG A 34 -1.03 1.93 4.68
C ARG A 34 0.44 2.10 4.33
N GLU A 35 0.96 1.29 3.42
CA GLU A 35 2.34 1.36 2.98
C GLU A 35 2.62 2.70 2.27
N GLN A 36 1.73 3.12 1.35
CA GLN A 36 1.87 4.42 0.69
C GLN A 36 1.80 5.60 1.68
N GLY A 37 0.82 5.60 2.59
CA GLY A 37 0.70 6.66 3.61
C GLY A 37 1.92 6.71 4.54
N PHE A 38 2.48 5.55 4.89
CA PHE A 38 3.70 5.47 5.69
C PHE A 38 4.91 6.08 4.94
N LEU A 39 5.09 5.74 3.66
CA LEU A 39 6.17 6.31 2.84
C LEU A 39 6.03 7.82 2.69
N ALA A 40 4.82 8.30 2.37
CA ALA A 40 4.52 9.72 2.23
C ALA A 40 4.86 10.51 3.50
N GLY A 41 4.41 10.04 4.67
CA GLY A 41 4.71 10.70 5.95
C GLY A 41 6.21 10.72 6.29
N ARG A 42 6.94 9.65 5.96
CA ARG A 42 8.41 9.63 6.15
C ARG A 42 9.13 10.60 5.21
N ILE A 43 8.70 10.71 3.96
CA ILE A 43 9.24 11.67 3.00
C ILE A 43 9.05 13.09 3.52
N GLN A 44 7.83 13.45 3.92
CA GLN A 44 7.54 14.78 4.46
C GLN A 44 8.39 15.09 5.69
N THR A 45 8.49 14.15 6.64
CA THR A 45 9.33 14.30 7.84
C THR A 45 10.79 14.56 7.46
N LEU A 46 11.35 13.82 6.50
CA LEU A 46 12.72 14.04 6.05
C LEU A 46 12.88 15.38 5.32
N GLN A 47 11.89 15.79 4.52
CA GLN A 47 11.89 17.08 3.85
C GLN A 47 11.93 18.24 4.86
N GLU A 48 11.12 18.15 5.92
CA GLU A 48 11.12 19.11 7.03
C GLU A 48 12.49 19.18 7.73
N ILE A 49 13.07 18.02 8.08
CA ILE A 49 14.39 17.95 8.76
C ILE A 49 15.50 18.53 7.86
N LEU A 50 15.45 18.25 6.56
CA LEU A 50 16.40 18.76 5.59
C LEU A 50 16.18 20.25 5.26
N GLY A 51 15.04 20.82 5.66
CA GLY A 51 14.66 22.20 5.33
C GLY A 51 14.40 22.41 3.84
N VAL A 52 13.99 21.36 3.13
CA VAL A 52 13.55 21.44 1.73
C VAL A 52 12.04 21.61 1.66
N THR A 53 11.52 22.01 0.51
CA THR A 53 10.08 22.12 0.29
C THR A 53 9.40 20.79 0.57
N VAL A 54 8.40 20.82 1.46
CA VAL A 54 7.58 19.64 1.79
C VAL A 54 6.60 19.41 0.65
N THR A 55 6.61 18.19 0.10
CA THR A 55 5.65 17.76 -0.92
C THR A 55 4.31 17.47 -0.26
N THR A 56 3.22 17.88 -0.91
CA THR A 56 1.88 17.68 -0.35
C THR A 56 1.51 16.20 -0.31
N GLU A 57 0.61 15.83 0.59
CA GLU A 57 0.16 14.44 0.70
C GLU A 57 -0.50 13.96 -0.60
N ASP A 58 -1.33 14.79 -1.23
CA ASP A 58 -1.98 14.47 -2.51
C ASP A 58 -0.96 14.18 -3.63
N GLU A 59 0.13 14.96 -3.70
CA GLU A 59 1.20 14.75 -4.67
C GLU A 59 2.02 13.47 -4.41
N LEU A 60 2.13 13.05 -3.15
CA LEU A 60 2.82 11.81 -2.77
C LEU A 60 1.91 10.59 -2.98
N LEU A 61 0.63 10.68 -2.67
CA LEU A 61 -0.34 9.61 -2.90
C LEU A 61 -0.65 9.40 -4.39
N ALA A 62 -0.40 10.41 -5.23
CA ALA A 62 -0.46 10.26 -6.69
C ALA A 62 0.74 9.49 -7.27
N GLN A 63 1.83 9.34 -6.51
CA GLN A 63 3.03 8.62 -6.94
C GLN A 63 2.92 7.13 -6.68
N SER A 64 3.63 6.34 -7.48
CA SER A 64 3.77 4.91 -7.22
C SER A 64 4.65 4.66 -5.99
N ARG A 65 4.45 3.49 -5.37
CA ARG A 65 5.27 3.03 -4.23
C ARG A 65 6.78 3.07 -4.53
N ASP A 66 7.16 2.72 -5.76
CA ASP A 66 8.57 2.63 -6.16
C ASP A 66 9.22 4.02 -6.27
N GLU A 67 8.46 5.01 -6.75
CA GLU A 67 8.87 6.42 -6.77
C GLU A 67 9.02 6.99 -5.36
N LEU A 68 8.04 6.72 -4.48
CA LEU A 68 8.11 7.11 -3.07
C LEU A 68 9.32 6.48 -2.37
N THR A 69 9.58 5.20 -2.62
CA THR A 69 10.73 4.48 -2.03
C THR A 69 12.05 5.07 -2.50
N THR A 70 12.15 5.40 -3.79
CA THR A 70 13.33 6.05 -4.38
C THR A 70 13.56 7.44 -3.77
N THR A 71 12.50 8.24 -3.66
CA THR A 71 12.53 9.57 -3.06
C THR A 71 12.96 9.50 -1.59
N LEU A 72 12.41 8.55 -0.83
CA LEU A 72 12.78 8.31 0.55
C LEU A 72 14.27 7.97 0.68
N ALA A 73 14.80 7.09 -0.18
CA ALA A 73 16.20 6.69 -0.16
C ALA A 73 17.14 7.88 -0.45
N ASP A 74 16.79 8.72 -1.41
CA ASP A 74 17.54 9.94 -1.75
C ASP A 74 17.56 10.93 -0.56
N LEU A 75 16.40 11.21 0.05
CA LEU A 75 16.31 12.09 1.22
C LEU A 75 17.12 11.55 2.40
N GLN A 76 17.06 10.24 2.65
CA GLN A 76 17.89 9.61 3.69
C GLN A 76 19.38 9.75 3.41
N GLN A 77 19.80 9.63 2.15
CA GLN A 77 21.20 9.81 1.77
C GLN A 77 21.66 11.25 2.00
N ARG A 78 20.87 12.24 1.56
CA ARG A 78 21.16 13.66 1.81
C ARG A 78 21.27 13.98 3.30
N LEU A 79 20.43 13.37 4.14
CA LEU A 79 20.49 13.55 5.58
C LEU A 79 21.79 12.97 6.17
N ARG A 80 22.22 11.79 5.70
CA ARG A 80 23.51 11.20 6.11
C ARG A 80 24.69 12.06 5.69
N ASP A 81 24.67 12.57 4.46
CA ASP A 81 25.75 13.40 3.93
C ASP A 81 25.89 14.73 4.67
N ARG A 82 24.79 15.25 5.25
CA ARG A 82 24.79 16.45 6.09
C ARG A 82 25.28 16.19 7.53
N ALA A 83 25.14 14.96 8.01
CA ALA A 83 25.52 14.57 9.37
C ALA A 83 26.99 14.14 9.50
N ASN A 84 27.66 13.87 8.37
CA ASN A 84 29.10 13.61 8.26
C ASN A 84 29.89 14.88 7.97
#